data_AF-A0A7C1CJ35-F1
#
_entry.id   AF-A0A7C1CJ35-F1
#
_cell.length_a   1.000
_cell.length_b   1.000
_cell.length_c   1.000
_cell.angle_alpha   90.00
_cell.angle_beta   90.00
_cell.angle_gamma   90.00
#
_symmetry.space_group_name_H-M   'P 1'
#
loop_
_entity.id
_entity.type
_entity.pdbx_description
1 polymer ?
#
loop_
_entity_poly.entity_id
_entity_poly.type
_entity_poly.pdbx_seq_one_letter_code
_entity_poly.pdbx_strand_id
1 'polypeptide(L)'
;MLGTVSKGLTGIIDALETLAAYAGPWRILRGETKLLQTRLAELREREKRLDDVLLVALVGGSGVGKSTLLNALAGDQIAAMSEMRPCTSAPTVYHPPGMQFALNHLTGVNHVARSALEHIALIDTPDSDTIVKEHRRIVEQALQECDLILLCADSEKYLDEATWSLLRPLQGQRAMVCVETRVMRADDAIKRDWLKRLEENGFSIENYFRVNALRALDRKLSGGSRPPDAEEFDFAGLEQFLRHELDRERVARIKSSNAAGLLARTVNRLYEQIQAETPRLAALQSAINEADETLSRATLRHFTAGPLAESHLWVQALGREVGLRAKGGIGTLYKILELARSLPYRLPVWLRLDLYHGNDIARATALFSKTADGNDDALPESLLSHYEGLHSELRMRFIRAGFDMPANSTDDDYQQELNRRVDGVFGGAVHERLAARARLIAAWPAAVALDSLPVAFIGYTGFLIVRAYWEGNLLPSTSFLHSGAVLVILIAVEVALLSVCVRLSAWGARRRGLTDLKKALVMPGLAFRREKQLLSEVEGIVDVIHQLRAQINNP
;
A
#
# COMPACT_ATOMS: atom_id res chain seq x y z
N MET A 1 4.83 7.58 7.84
CA MET A 1 5.85 8.59 7.48
C MET A 1 7.14 7.87 7.14
N LEU A 2 7.28 7.41 5.89
CA LEU A 2 8.50 6.77 5.39
C LEU A 2 9.37 7.87 4.79
N GLY A 3 10.42 8.25 5.55
CA GLY A 3 11.39 9.27 5.16
C GLY A 3 12.24 8.83 3.97
N THR A 4 12.66 9.81 3.18
CA THR A 4 13.61 9.74 2.07
C THR A 4 14.71 8.69 2.28
N VAL A 5 14.65 7.62 1.49
CA VAL A 5 15.65 6.55 1.42
C VAL A 5 17.01 7.17 1.09
N SER A 6 18.01 6.95 1.94
CA SER A 6 19.38 7.37 1.67
C SER A 6 19.90 6.64 0.42
N LYS A 7 20.57 7.37 -0.48
CA LYS A 7 21.20 6.77 -1.67
C LYS A 7 22.43 5.99 -1.23
N GLY A 8 22.26 4.69 -0.99
CA GLY A 8 23.35 3.80 -0.62
C GLY A 8 22.85 2.42 -0.21
N LEU A 9 23.76 1.44 -0.15
CA LEU A 9 23.48 0.05 0.21
C LEU A 9 22.82 -0.06 1.60
N THR A 10 23.24 0.81 2.54
CA THR A 10 22.63 0.96 3.87
C THR A 10 21.16 1.37 3.82
N GLY A 11 20.79 2.31 2.93
CA GLY A 11 19.39 2.74 2.78
C GLY A 11 18.48 1.64 2.23
N ILE A 12 19.01 0.77 1.36
CA ILE A 12 18.29 -0.40 0.85
C ILE A 12 18.08 -1.43 1.97
N ILE A 13 19.11 -1.68 2.79
CA ILE A 13 19.04 -2.59 3.93
C ILE A 13 18.00 -2.09 4.95
N ASP A 14 18.02 -0.81 5.33
CA ASP A 14 17.07 -0.23 6.27
C ASP A 14 15.61 -0.35 5.79
N ALA A 15 15.39 -0.15 4.49
CA ALA A 15 14.07 -0.33 3.89
C ALA A 15 13.62 -1.79 3.94
N LEU A 16 14.50 -2.74 3.64
CA LEU A 16 14.23 -4.17 3.76
C LEU A 16 13.97 -4.59 5.21
N GLU A 17 14.65 -3.99 6.18
CA GLU A 17 14.40 -4.25 7.61
C GLU A 17 13.01 -3.78 8.04
N THR A 18 12.59 -2.62 7.55
CA THR A 18 11.23 -2.12 7.76
C THR A 18 10.19 -3.09 7.19
N LEU A 19 10.43 -3.63 5.99
CA LEU A 19 9.57 -4.64 5.37
C LEU A 19 9.61 -5.98 6.13
N ALA A 20 10.76 -6.40 6.63
CA ALA A 20 10.94 -7.61 7.41
C ALA A 20 10.30 -7.53 8.80
N ALA A 21 10.10 -6.32 9.34
CA ALA A 21 9.37 -6.05 10.57
C ALA A 21 7.86 -5.86 10.37
N TYR A 22 7.36 -6.00 9.13
CA TYR A 22 5.95 -5.78 8.82
C TYR A 22 5.03 -6.73 9.60
N ALA A 23 4.17 -6.15 10.44
CA ALA A 23 3.16 -6.86 11.23
C ALA A 23 1.72 -6.47 10.84
N GLY A 24 1.55 -5.77 9.72
CA GLY A 24 0.25 -5.28 9.26
C GLY A 24 -0.69 -6.39 8.74
N PRO A 25 -1.88 -6.02 8.24
CA PRO A 25 -2.94 -6.99 7.95
C PRO A 25 -2.70 -7.81 6.67
N TRP A 26 -1.77 -7.44 5.80
CA TRP A 26 -1.56 -8.14 4.54
C TRP A 26 -0.72 -9.42 4.73
N ARG A 27 -1.36 -10.59 4.64
CA ARG A 27 -0.76 -11.91 4.85
C ARG A 27 0.36 -12.22 3.88
N ILE A 28 0.25 -11.77 2.62
CA ILE A 28 1.25 -12.09 1.58
C ILE A 28 2.63 -11.57 1.99
N LEU A 29 2.73 -10.29 2.34
CA LEU A 29 3.99 -9.72 2.83
C LEU A 29 4.44 -10.37 4.15
N ARG A 30 3.53 -10.59 5.10
CA ARG A 30 3.86 -11.29 6.35
C ARG A 30 4.44 -12.69 6.11
N GLY A 31 3.96 -13.42 5.09
CA GLY A 31 4.50 -14.71 4.69
C GLY A 31 5.98 -14.64 4.30
N GLU A 32 6.42 -13.53 3.71
CA GLU A 32 7.81 -13.33 3.29
C GLU A 32 8.72 -12.79 4.41
N THR A 33 8.17 -12.20 5.48
CA THR A 33 8.96 -11.57 6.56
C THR A 33 10.02 -12.49 7.16
N LYS A 34 9.68 -13.75 7.48
CA LYS A 34 10.62 -14.71 8.07
C LYS A 34 11.81 -15.03 7.15
N LEU A 35 11.55 -15.13 5.84
CA LEU A 35 12.60 -15.34 4.86
C LEU A 35 13.46 -14.08 4.73
N LEU A 36 12.85 -12.91 4.65
CA LEU A 36 13.55 -11.62 4.59
C LEU A 36 14.46 -11.43 5.82
N GLN A 37 13.98 -11.73 7.02
CA GLN A 37 14.78 -11.67 8.25
C GLN A 37 16.01 -12.58 8.18
N THR A 38 15.84 -13.82 7.72
CA THR A 38 16.96 -14.76 7.51
C THR A 38 17.99 -14.21 6.52
N ARG A 39 17.52 -13.67 5.39
CA ARG A 39 18.40 -13.10 4.34
C ARG A 39 19.10 -11.82 4.77
N LEU A 40 18.43 -10.97 5.54
CA LEU A 40 19.03 -9.76 6.11
C LEU A 40 20.09 -10.09 7.16
N ALA A 41 19.85 -11.10 8.00
CA ALA A 41 20.87 -11.58 8.92
C ALA A 41 22.12 -12.09 8.17
N GLU A 42 21.91 -12.84 7.09
CA GLU A 42 22.99 -13.31 6.20
C GLU A 42 23.73 -12.14 5.53
N LEU A 43 23.03 -11.13 5.03
CA LEU A 43 23.62 -9.93 4.43
C LEU A 43 24.47 -9.13 5.43
N ARG A 44 23.93 -8.87 6.64
CA ARG A 44 24.65 -8.17 7.71
C ARG A 44 25.92 -8.92 8.13
N GLU A 45 25.86 -10.25 8.19
CA GLU A 45 27.02 -11.06 8.52
C GLU A 45 28.08 -11.01 7.42
N ARG A 46 27.69 -10.92 6.15
CA ARG A 46 28.64 -10.71 5.04
C ARG A 46 29.23 -9.30 5.04
N GLU A 47 28.43 -8.29 5.37
CA GLU A 47 28.89 -6.89 5.47
C GLU A 47 29.96 -6.72 6.56
N LYS A 48 29.80 -7.37 7.72
CA LYS A 48 30.81 -7.38 8.79
C LYS A 48 32.12 -8.06 8.40
N ARG A 49 32.07 -9.00 7.45
CA ARG A 49 33.21 -9.82 7.00
C ARG A 49 33.88 -9.27 5.74
N LEU A 50 33.55 -8.06 5.28
CA LEU A 50 34.10 -7.48 4.04
C LEU A 50 35.63 -7.35 4.06
N ASP A 51 36.20 -7.02 5.22
CA ASP A 51 37.65 -6.86 5.39
C ASP A 51 38.35 -8.14 5.93
N ASP A 52 37.60 -9.24 6.06
CA ASP A 52 38.08 -10.50 6.61
C ASP A 52 38.73 -11.39 5.53
N VAL A 53 39.23 -12.56 5.95
CA VAL A 53 39.77 -13.62 5.08
C VAL A 53 38.85 -13.98 3.92
N LEU A 54 39.40 -14.13 2.71
CA LEU A 54 38.69 -14.72 1.59
C LEU A 54 38.59 -16.24 1.76
N LEU A 55 37.38 -16.76 1.94
CA LEU A 55 37.14 -18.20 2.01
C LEU A 55 36.98 -18.76 0.60
N VAL A 56 37.86 -19.69 0.21
CA VAL A 56 37.90 -20.27 -1.13
C VAL A 56 37.61 -21.76 -1.06
N ALA A 57 36.50 -22.21 -1.64
CA ALA A 57 36.14 -23.63 -1.65
C ALA A 57 36.58 -24.31 -2.95
N LEU A 58 37.32 -25.42 -2.85
CA LEU A 58 37.63 -26.31 -3.97
C LEU A 58 36.48 -27.29 -4.16
N VAL A 59 35.75 -27.20 -5.27
CA VAL A 59 34.53 -27.97 -5.52
C VAL A 59 34.63 -28.73 -6.83
N GLY A 60 34.17 -29.98 -6.86
CA GLY A 60 34.28 -30.85 -8.03
C GLY A 60 34.07 -32.33 -7.71
N GLY A 61 33.78 -33.13 -8.73
CA GLY A 61 33.49 -34.55 -8.59
C GLY A 61 34.66 -35.39 -8.06
N SER A 62 34.41 -36.67 -7.81
CA SER A 62 35.41 -37.60 -7.29
C SER A 62 36.52 -37.87 -8.29
N GLY A 63 37.77 -37.83 -7.84
CA GLY A 63 38.93 -38.14 -8.68
C GLY A 63 39.34 -37.05 -9.69
N VAL A 64 38.70 -35.87 -9.67
CA VAL A 64 39.13 -34.73 -10.52
C VAL A 64 40.45 -34.13 -10.03
N GLY A 65 40.90 -34.42 -8.81
CA GLY A 65 42.20 -33.97 -8.30
C GLY A 65 42.17 -32.72 -7.40
N LYS A 66 41.05 -32.45 -6.69
CA LYS A 66 40.92 -31.33 -5.72
C LYS A 66 42.00 -31.37 -4.63
N SER A 67 42.13 -32.49 -3.93
CA SER A 67 43.12 -32.65 -2.86
C SER A 67 44.56 -32.63 -3.39
N THR A 68 44.79 -33.12 -4.61
CA THR A 68 46.09 -32.97 -5.30
C THR A 68 46.39 -31.51 -5.62
N LEU A 69 45.39 -30.74 -6.06
CA LEU A 69 45.52 -29.29 -6.27
C LEU A 69 45.83 -28.57 -4.96
N LEU A 70 45.13 -28.88 -3.88
CA LEU A 70 45.40 -28.31 -2.56
C LEU A 70 46.85 -28.61 -2.10
N ASN A 71 47.30 -29.86 -2.23
CA ASN A 71 48.67 -30.26 -1.90
C ASN A 71 49.70 -29.51 -2.76
N ALA A 72 49.44 -29.38 -4.06
CA ALA A 72 50.32 -28.65 -4.98
C ALA A 72 50.41 -27.17 -4.60
N LEU A 73 49.30 -26.53 -4.20
CA LEU A 73 49.28 -25.14 -3.74
C LEU A 73 50.02 -24.97 -2.40
N ALA A 74 49.86 -25.93 -1.48
CA ALA A 74 50.58 -25.95 -0.21
C ALA A 74 52.08 -26.27 -0.36
N GLY A 75 52.46 -26.97 -1.44
CA GLY A 75 53.81 -27.50 -1.62
C GLY A 75 54.15 -28.64 -0.64
N ASP A 76 53.12 -29.26 -0.04
CA ASP A 76 53.24 -30.31 0.97
C ASP A 76 52.04 -31.27 0.86
N GLN A 77 52.15 -32.47 1.43
CA GLN A 77 51.07 -33.45 1.46
C GLN A 77 50.17 -33.21 2.68
N ILE A 78 49.22 -32.29 2.54
CA ILE A 78 48.34 -31.86 3.63
C ILE A 78 46.94 -32.49 3.59
N ALA A 79 46.50 -32.94 2.42
CA ALA A 79 45.25 -33.64 2.18
C ALA A 79 45.52 -35.05 1.63
N ALA A 80 44.71 -36.02 2.04
CA ALA A 80 44.89 -37.43 1.66
C ALA A 80 44.67 -37.64 0.16
N MET A 81 45.62 -38.30 -0.52
CA MET A 81 45.49 -38.78 -1.90
C MET A 81 45.33 -40.30 -1.86
N SER A 82 44.14 -40.83 -2.14
CA SER A 82 43.89 -42.29 -2.15
C SER A 82 43.32 -42.73 -3.50
N GLU A 83 43.56 -43.99 -3.87
CA GLU A 83 42.92 -44.64 -5.03
C GLU A 83 41.56 -45.26 -4.67
N MET A 84 41.30 -45.55 -3.38
CA MET A 84 39.99 -46.00 -2.90
C MET A 84 39.06 -44.79 -2.72
N ARG A 85 38.00 -44.76 -3.53
CA ARG A 85 37.01 -43.68 -3.58
C ARG A 85 35.82 -43.99 -2.65
N PRO A 86 35.27 -43.00 -1.92
CA PRO A 86 35.65 -41.58 -1.84
C PRO A 86 36.84 -41.32 -0.90
N CYS A 87 37.73 -40.38 -1.23
CA CYS A 87 38.99 -40.17 -0.48
C CYS A 87 38.91 -39.10 0.63
N THR A 88 37.98 -38.14 0.53
CA THR A 88 37.85 -37.02 1.48
C THR A 88 36.53 -37.14 2.24
N SER A 89 36.56 -37.83 3.39
CA SER A 89 35.40 -37.91 4.31
C SER A 89 35.27 -36.70 5.23
N ALA A 90 36.37 -35.96 5.41
CA ALA A 90 36.50 -34.80 6.29
C ALA A 90 37.09 -33.62 5.49
N PRO A 91 36.45 -32.43 5.50
CA PRO A 91 36.96 -31.26 4.80
C PRO A 91 38.30 -30.79 5.41
N THR A 92 39.22 -30.32 4.57
CA THR A 92 40.53 -29.79 5.02
C THR A 92 40.61 -28.30 4.74
N VAL A 93 40.93 -27.50 5.75
CA VAL A 93 41.07 -26.04 5.64
C VAL A 93 42.53 -25.66 5.77
N TYR A 94 43.10 -25.12 4.69
CA TYR A 94 44.47 -24.62 4.64
C TYR A 94 44.49 -23.10 4.72
N HIS A 95 45.08 -22.56 5.78
CA HIS A 95 45.00 -21.14 6.11
C HIS A 95 46.28 -20.61 6.77
N PRO A 96 46.50 -19.29 6.79
CA PRO A 96 47.60 -18.68 7.53
C PRO A 96 47.53 -18.92 9.04
N PRO A 97 48.69 -19.01 9.73
CA PRO A 97 48.75 -19.00 11.19
C PRO A 97 48.08 -17.76 11.80
N GLY A 98 47.39 -17.94 12.95
CA GLY A 98 46.78 -16.83 13.70
C GLY A 98 45.47 -16.28 13.12
N MET A 99 45.02 -16.82 11.99
CA MET A 99 43.79 -16.41 11.32
C MET A 99 42.55 -17.02 12.00
N GLN A 100 41.52 -16.20 12.18
CA GLN A 100 40.22 -16.63 12.70
C GLN A 100 39.17 -16.54 11.60
N PHE A 101 38.36 -17.58 11.46
CA PHE A 101 37.22 -17.61 10.55
C PHE A 101 36.13 -18.51 11.14
N ALA A 102 34.87 -18.19 10.86
CA ALA A 102 33.73 -18.85 11.47
C ALA A 102 33.30 -20.13 10.72
N LEU A 103 34.15 -21.16 10.69
CA LEU A 103 33.81 -22.48 10.13
C LEU A 103 33.37 -23.50 11.20
N ASN A 104 33.05 -23.03 12.42
CA ASN A 104 32.76 -23.87 13.60
C ASN A 104 31.59 -24.85 13.44
N HIS A 105 30.74 -24.66 12.42
CA HIS A 105 29.58 -25.50 12.14
C HIS A 105 29.88 -26.66 11.18
N LEU A 106 31.04 -26.66 10.51
CA LEU A 106 31.50 -27.79 9.72
C LEU A 106 32.03 -28.87 10.67
N THR A 107 31.53 -30.09 10.54
CA THR A 107 31.91 -31.22 11.37
C THR A 107 33.17 -31.91 10.82
N GLY A 108 34.08 -32.31 11.72
CA GLY A 108 35.26 -33.11 11.35
C GLY A 108 36.29 -32.38 10.47
N VAL A 109 36.38 -31.05 10.57
CA VAL A 109 37.32 -30.26 9.76
C VAL A 109 38.76 -30.45 10.23
N ASN A 110 39.66 -30.73 9.28
CA ASN A 110 41.11 -30.72 9.52
C ASN A 110 41.68 -29.33 9.22
N HIS A 111 42.16 -28.63 10.25
CA HIS A 111 42.77 -27.31 10.11
C HIS A 111 44.29 -27.39 9.93
N VAL A 112 44.80 -26.79 8.86
CA VAL A 112 46.23 -26.72 8.53
C VAL A 112 46.67 -25.26 8.46
N ALA A 113 47.14 -24.74 9.60
CA ALA A 113 47.57 -23.35 9.78
C ALA A 113 49.00 -23.12 9.26
N ARG A 114 49.27 -23.40 7.98
CA ARG A 114 50.62 -23.30 7.37
C ARG A 114 50.62 -22.57 6.02
N SER A 115 49.54 -21.87 5.68
CA SER A 115 49.43 -21.18 4.39
C SER A 115 50.27 -19.91 4.33
N ALA A 116 50.93 -19.73 3.20
CA ALA A 116 51.60 -18.50 2.81
C ALA A 116 50.66 -17.52 2.08
N LEU A 117 49.38 -17.85 1.93
CA LEU A 117 48.36 -16.97 1.32
C LEU A 117 47.76 -16.05 2.40
N GLU A 118 48.34 -14.87 2.59
CA GLU A 118 48.12 -14.00 3.76
C GLU A 118 46.66 -13.74 4.15
N HIS A 119 45.75 -13.66 3.18
CA HIS A 119 44.33 -13.30 3.38
C HIS A 119 43.37 -14.32 2.75
N ILE A 120 43.83 -15.56 2.50
CA ILE A 120 43.02 -16.61 1.88
C ILE A 120 43.04 -17.88 2.72
N ALA A 121 41.87 -18.46 2.97
CA ALA A 121 41.74 -19.82 3.46
C ALA A 121 41.15 -20.72 2.37
N LEU A 122 41.88 -21.77 2.00
CA LEU A 122 41.43 -22.77 1.04
C LEU A 122 40.69 -23.89 1.79
N ILE A 123 39.52 -24.27 1.31
CA ILE A 123 38.69 -25.34 1.85
C ILE A 123 38.61 -26.46 0.81
N ASP A 124 39.27 -27.59 1.06
CA ASP A 124 39.08 -28.80 0.26
C ASP A 124 37.80 -29.50 0.72
N THR A 125 36.78 -29.50 -0.14
CA THR A 125 35.49 -30.09 0.16
C THR A 125 35.46 -31.57 -0.24
N PRO A 126 34.59 -32.39 0.39
CA PRO A 126 34.29 -33.73 -0.10
C PRO A 126 33.86 -33.73 -1.58
N ASP A 127 33.90 -34.90 -2.20
CA ASP A 127 33.47 -35.09 -3.58
C ASP A 127 31.98 -34.75 -3.76
N SER A 128 31.65 -33.86 -4.71
CA SER A 128 30.28 -33.39 -4.96
C SER A 128 29.35 -34.44 -5.58
N ASP A 129 29.90 -35.46 -6.26
CA ASP A 129 29.20 -36.56 -6.91
C ASP A 129 28.95 -37.77 -5.99
N THR A 130 29.19 -37.61 -4.69
CA THR A 130 28.95 -38.68 -3.71
C THR A 130 27.46 -38.89 -3.43
N ILE A 131 27.05 -40.16 -3.31
CA ILE A 131 25.71 -40.56 -2.87
C ILE A 131 25.51 -40.40 -1.35
N VAL A 132 26.59 -40.13 -0.61
CA VAL A 132 26.55 -39.98 0.85
C VAL A 132 25.96 -38.62 1.20
N LYS A 133 24.76 -38.62 1.79
CA LYS A 133 24.03 -37.39 2.16
C LYS A 133 24.86 -36.44 3.04
N GLU A 134 25.66 -36.98 3.95
CA GLU A 134 26.47 -36.18 4.87
C GLU A 134 27.56 -35.39 4.14
N HIS A 135 28.28 -36.01 3.21
CA HIS A 135 29.29 -35.32 2.41
C HIS A 135 28.68 -34.22 1.55
N ARG A 136 27.51 -34.49 0.93
CA ARG A 136 26.78 -33.48 0.17
C ARG A 136 26.40 -32.28 1.06
N ARG A 137 25.95 -32.53 2.28
CA ARG A 137 25.63 -31.47 3.26
C ARG A 137 26.86 -30.64 3.64
N ILE A 138 28.02 -31.27 3.83
CA ILE A 138 29.29 -30.57 4.11
C ILE A 138 29.67 -29.67 2.94
N VAL A 139 29.55 -30.15 1.69
CA VAL A 139 29.81 -29.33 0.49
C VAL A 139 28.84 -28.15 0.42
N GLU A 140 27.54 -28.37 0.68
CA GLU A 140 26.53 -27.31 0.72
C GLU A 140 26.83 -26.25 1.79
N GLN A 141 27.27 -26.66 2.98
CA GLN A 141 27.67 -25.74 4.06
C GLN A 141 28.94 -24.96 3.70
N ALA A 142 29.96 -25.62 3.15
CA ALA A 142 31.18 -24.95 2.70
C ALA A 142 30.89 -23.91 1.59
N LEU A 143 29.98 -24.24 0.67
CA LEU A 143 29.53 -23.33 -0.38
C LEU A 143 28.75 -22.12 0.17
N GLN A 144 27.97 -22.30 1.24
CA GLN A 144 27.26 -21.22 1.91
C GLN A 144 28.21 -20.23 2.60
N GLU A 145 29.37 -20.68 3.07
CA GLU A 145 30.34 -19.81 3.74
C GLU A 145 31.44 -19.27 2.83
N CYS A 146 31.75 -19.93 1.71
CA CYS A 146 32.79 -19.47 0.82
C CYS A 146 32.44 -18.14 0.14
N ASP A 147 33.46 -17.37 -0.23
CA ASP A 147 33.34 -16.16 -1.04
C ASP A 147 33.65 -16.44 -2.51
N LEU A 148 34.59 -17.35 -2.76
CA LEU A 148 35.04 -17.75 -4.08
C LEU A 148 35.05 -19.28 -4.22
N ILE A 149 34.58 -19.76 -5.36
CA ILE A 149 34.55 -21.19 -5.69
C ILE A 149 35.65 -21.46 -6.73
N LEU A 150 36.60 -22.33 -6.38
CA LEU A 150 37.51 -22.96 -7.35
C LEU A 150 36.84 -24.24 -7.87
N LEU A 151 36.16 -24.10 -9.00
CA LEU A 151 35.48 -25.20 -9.65
C LEU A 151 36.49 -26.07 -10.39
N CYS A 152 36.82 -27.22 -9.80
CA CYS A 152 37.80 -28.17 -10.29
C CYS A 152 37.11 -29.28 -11.10
N ALA A 153 37.54 -29.49 -12.35
CA ALA A 153 37.09 -30.63 -13.13
C ALA A 153 38.13 -31.06 -14.16
N ASP A 154 38.09 -32.33 -14.55
CA ASP A 154 38.86 -32.84 -15.68
C ASP A 154 38.01 -32.88 -16.96
N SER A 155 38.60 -33.38 -18.05
CA SER A 155 37.95 -33.50 -19.36
C SER A 155 36.68 -34.35 -19.37
N GLU A 156 36.49 -35.22 -18.38
CA GLU A 156 35.34 -36.13 -18.30
C GLU A 156 34.22 -35.57 -17.42
N LYS A 157 34.58 -34.81 -16.37
CA LYS A 157 33.64 -34.39 -15.31
C LYS A 157 33.27 -32.91 -15.29
N TYR A 158 33.73 -32.09 -16.23
CA TYR A 158 33.42 -30.65 -16.26
C TYR A 158 31.92 -30.31 -16.43
N LEU A 159 31.12 -31.25 -16.96
CA LEU A 159 29.66 -31.14 -17.10
C LEU A 159 28.88 -32.03 -16.11
N ASP A 160 29.50 -32.46 -15.01
CA ASP A 160 28.86 -33.35 -14.04
C ASP A 160 27.65 -32.68 -13.34
N GLU A 161 26.47 -33.26 -13.53
CA GLU A 161 25.21 -32.71 -13.03
C GLU A 161 25.15 -32.66 -11.50
N ALA A 162 25.80 -33.59 -10.79
CA ALA A 162 25.81 -33.58 -9.33
C ALA A 162 26.47 -32.28 -8.81
N THR A 163 27.60 -31.91 -9.41
CA THR A 163 28.30 -30.65 -9.11
C THR A 163 27.49 -29.43 -9.55
N TRP A 164 26.97 -29.42 -10.77
CA TRP A 164 26.18 -28.29 -11.29
C TRP A 164 24.91 -28.01 -10.46
N SER A 165 24.25 -29.06 -9.96
CA SER A 165 23.07 -28.92 -9.09
C SER A 165 23.34 -28.14 -7.80
N LEU A 166 24.56 -28.19 -7.27
CA LEU A 166 24.99 -27.48 -6.07
C LEU A 166 25.33 -26.00 -6.35
N LEU A 167 25.74 -25.69 -7.58
CA LEU A 167 26.17 -24.35 -7.98
C LEU A 167 25.01 -23.46 -8.43
N ARG A 168 23.98 -24.01 -9.09
CA ARG A 168 22.81 -23.23 -9.57
C ARG A 168 22.17 -22.34 -8.49
N PRO A 169 21.99 -22.79 -7.23
CA PRO A 169 21.45 -21.94 -6.17
C PRO A 169 22.33 -20.72 -5.82
N LEU A 170 23.61 -20.73 -6.18
CA LEU A 170 24.62 -19.72 -5.86
C LEU A 170 24.90 -18.76 -7.02
N GLN A 171 24.18 -18.92 -8.14
CA GLN A 171 24.28 -18.03 -9.28
C GLN A 171 24.18 -16.56 -8.85
N GLY A 172 25.15 -15.75 -9.28
CA GLY A 172 25.25 -14.34 -8.96
C GLY A 172 25.55 -14.01 -7.49
N GLN A 173 25.81 -15.00 -6.62
CA GLN A 173 26.09 -14.78 -5.20
C GLN A 173 27.53 -15.14 -4.79
N ARG A 174 28.29 -15.77 -5.68
CA ARG A 174 29.67 -16.22 -5.45
C ARG A 174 30.53 -15.91 -6.66
N ALA A 175 31.75 -15.46 -6.42
CA ALA A 175 32.77 -15.42 -7.45
C ALA A 175 33.21 -16.85 -7.80
N MET A 176 33.51 -17.11 -9.07
CA MET A 176 33.87 -18.44 -9.54
C MET A 176 35.11 -18.40 -10.40
N VAL A 177 36.01 -19.35 -10.17
CA VAL A 177 37.21 -19.58 -10.98
C VAL A 177 37.19 -21.04 -11.41
N CYS A 178 37.37 -21.29 -12.69
CA CYS A 178 37.42 -22.64 -13.23
C CYS A 178 38.86 -23.14 -13.28
N VAL A 179 39.07 -24.37 -12.81
CA VAL A 179 40.36 -25.05 -12.86
C VAL A 179 40.17 -26.38 -13.58
N GLU A 180 40.63 -26.43 -14.83
CA GLU A 180 40.75 -27.69 -15.56
C GLU A 180 41.95 -28.45 -14.99
N THR A 181 41.67 -29.54 -14.30
CA THR A 181 42.66 -30.37 -13.63
C THR A 181 43.09 -31.52 -14.52
N ARG A 182 44.28 -32.08 -14.24
CA ARG A 182 44.84 -33.25 -14.95
C ARG A 182 45.06 -33.02 -16.45
N VAL A 183 45.36 -31.79 -16.82
CA VAL A 183 45.64 -31.44 -18.22
C VAL A 183 46.95 -32.13 -18.66
N MET A 184 46.86 -32.85 -19.78
CA MET A 184 47.99 -33.57 -20.38
C MET A 184 48.34 -33.03 -21.77
N ARG A 185 47.45 -32.23 -22.38
CA ARG A 185 47.61 -31.70 -23.74
C ARG A 185 47.10 -30.25 -23.76
N ALA A 186 47.76 -29.42 -24.57
CA ALA A 186 47.34 -28.05 -24.81
C ALA A 186 46.20 -27.99 -25.84
N ASP A 187 45.01 -28.47 -25.48
CA ASP A 187 43.78 -28.26 -26.25
C ASP A 187 42.87 -27.28 -25.50
N ASP A 188 42.23 -26.37 -26.25
CA ASP A 188 41.30 -25.36 -25.75
C ASP A 188 39.83 -25.74 -25.98
N ALA A 189 39.54 -26.92 -26.55
CA ALA A 189 38.18 -27.36 -26.82
C ALA A 189 37.30 -27.40 -25.55
N ILE A 190 37.82 -27.98 -24.47
CA ILE A 190 37.10 -28.10 -23.19
C ILE A 190 36.90 -26.72 -22.56
N LYS A 191 37.93 -25.88 -22.52
CA LYS A 191 37.82 -24.49 -22.07
C LYS A 191 36.69 -23.74 -22.77
N ARG A 192 36.64 -23.81 -24.10
CA ARG A 192 35.62 -23.13 -24.90
C ARG A 192 34.21 -23.66 -24.62
N ASP A 193 34.03 -24.98 -24.58
CA ASP A 193 32.72 -25.56 -24.30
C ASP A 193 32.27 -25.26 -22.86
N TRP A 194 33.17 -25.40 -21.88
CA TRP A 194 32.84 -25.20 -20.47
C TRP A 194 32.44 -23.75 -20.17
N LEU A 195 33.23 -22.78 -20.63
CA LEU A 195 32.90 -21.36 -20.46
C LEU A 195 31.57 -21.00 -21.12
N LYS A 196 31.31 -21.52 -22.34
CA LYS A 196 30.04 -21.32 -23.03
C LYS A 196 28.87 -21.87 -22.22
N ARG A 197 28.99 -23.09 -21.69
CA ARG A 197 27.92 -23.71 -20.87
C ARG A 197 27.67 -22.95 -19.58
N LEU A 198 28.72 -22.46 -18.93
CA LEU A 198 28.61 -21.66 -17.70
C LEU A 198 27.91 -20.32 -17.98
N GLU A 199 28.27 -19.66 -19.08
CA GLU A 199 27.63 -18.41 -19.52
C GLU A 199 26.15 -18.62 -19.89
N GLU A 200 25.81 -19.71 -20.60
CA GLU A 200 24.42 -20.09 -20.90
C GLU A 200 23.58 -20.34 -19.63
N ASN A 201 24.22 -20.73 -18.53
CA ASN A 201 23.58 -20.90 -17.22
C ASN A 201 23.74 -19.67 -16.32
N GLY A 202 24.23 -18.56 -16.87
CA GLY A 202 24.38 -17.25 -16.24
C GLY A 202 25.37 -17.21 -15.09
N PHE A 203 26.44 -18.00 -15.16
CA PHE A 203 27.62 -17.87 -14.29
C PHE A 203 28.64 -16.94 -14.93
N SER A 204 29.17 -16.00 -14.14
CA SER A 204 30.32 -15.18 -14.52
C SER A 204 31.57 -15.79 -13.90
N ILE A 205 32.57 -16.08 -14.75
CA ILE A 205 33.82 -16.71 -14.34
C ILE A 205 34.92 -15.65 -14.30
N GLU A 206 35.55 -15.50 -13.13
CA GLU A 206 36.63 -14.54 -12.89
C GLU A 206 37.87 -14.90 -13.71
N ASN A 207 38.24 -16.18 -13.71
CA ASN A 207 39.40 -16.70 -14.41
C ASN A 207 39.27 -18.19 -14.73
N TYR A 208 40.05 -18.65 -15.70
CA TYR A 208 40.12 -20.06 -16.11
C TYR A 208 41.58 -20.51 -16.20
N PHE A 209 41.94 -21.55 -15.45
CA PHE A 209 43.28 -22.10 -15.42
C PHE A 209 43.29 -23.56 -15.85
N ARG A 210 44.27 -23.94 -16.67
CA ARG A 210 44.54 -25.34 -17.02
C ARG A 210 45.78 -25.80 -16.29
N VAL A 211 45.68 -26.84 -15.48
CA VAL A 211 46.78 -27.22 -14.59
C VAL A 211 47.03 -28.72 -14.57
N ASN A 212 48.30 -29.08 -14.44
CA ASN A 212 48.71 -30.40 -14.00
C ASN A 212 49.24 -30.32 -12.56
N ALA A 213 48.33 -30.33 -11.60
CA ALA A 213 48.65 -30.20 -10.18
C ALA A 213 49.61 -31.28 -9.67
N LEU A 214 49.54 -32.50 -10.22
CA LEU A 214 50.44 -33.59 -9.81
C LEU A 214 51.89 -33.29 -10.17
N ARG A 215 52.15 -32.81 -11.40
CA ARG A 215 53.49 -32.40 -11.83
C ARG A 215 54.05 -31.24 -11.00
N ALA A 216 53.21 -30.26 -10.71
CA ALA A 216 53.58 -29.13 -9.85
C ALA A 216 53.93 -29.59 -8.43
N LEU A 217 53.16 -30.53 -7.86
CA LEU A 217 53.42 -31.11 -6.55
C LEU A 217 54.75 -31.89 -6.54
N ASP A 218 54.98 -32.77 -7.52
CA ASP A 218 56.23 -33.55 -7.65
C ASP A 218 57.47 -32.64 -7.68
N ARG A 219 57.40 -31.53 -8.42
CA ARG A 219 58.48 -30.54 -8.49
C ARG A 219 58.71 -29.84 -7.15
N LYS A 220 57.65 -29.46 -6.44
CA LYS A 220 57.76 -28.79 -5.13
C LYS A 220 58.31 -29.73 -4.06
N LEU A 221 57.87 -30.99 -4.03
CA LEU A 221 58.36 -31.99 -3.09
C LEU A 221 59.82 -32.40 -3.35
N SER A 222 60.31 -32.28 -4.59
CA SER A 222 61.72 -32.48 -4.94
C SER A 222 62.62 -31.26 -4.67
N GLY A 223 62.15 -30.33 -3.83
CA GLY A 223 62.92 -29.17 -3.35
C GLY A 223 63.01 -28.02 -4.35
N GLY A 224 62.17 -28.00 -5.40
CA GLY A 224 62.14 -26.90 -6.38
C GLY A 224 63.39 -26.78 -7.26
N SER A 225 64.24 -27.80 -7.27
CA SER A 225 65.53 -27.83 -7.99
C SER A 225 65.37 -27.73 -9.52
N ARG A 226 64.17 -28.02 -10.03
CA ARG A 226 63.82 -27.95 -11.45
C ARG A 226 62.98 -26.69 -11.70
N PRO A 227 63.22 -25.92 -12.77
CA PRO A 227 62.34 -24.82 -13.14
C PRO A 227 60.94 -25.34 -13.46
N PRO A 228 59.90 -24.49 -13.38
CA PRO A 228 58.55 -24.84 -13.78
C PRO A 228 58.56 -25.46 -15.18
N ASP A 229 58.00 -26.66 -15.31
CA ASP A 229 57.97 -27.40 -16.58
C ASP A 229 56.77 -26.97 -17.42
N ALA A 230 56.86 -27.08 -18.75
CA ALA A 230 55.73 -26.85 -19.66
C ALA A 230 54.58 -27.84 -19.38
N GLU A 231 54.89 -29.00 -18.79
CA GLU A 231 53.89 -29.98 -18.35
C GLU A 231 53.03 -29.51 -17.15
N GLU A 232 53.40 -28.42 -16.45
CA GLU A 232 52.59 -27.83 -15.37
C GLU A 232 51.46 -26.92 -15.90
N PHE A 233 51.51 -26.54 -17.17
CA PHE A 233 50.58 -25.62 -17.82
C PHE A 233 50.47 -24.28 -17.06
N ASP A 234 49.25 -23.82 -16.77
CA ASP A 234 48.97 -22.51 -16.17
C ASP A 234 49.08 -22.54 -14.63
N PHE A 235 49.72 -23.56 -14.03
CA PHE A 235 49.80 -23.68 -12.57
C PHE A 235 50.49 -22.48 -11.92
N ALA A 236 51.57 -21.96 -12.54
CA ALA A 236 52.23 -20.75 -12.08
C ALA A 236 51.30 -19.51 -12.13
N GLY A 237 50.41 -19.44 -13.14
CA GLY A 237 49.39 -18.41 -13.25
C GLY A 237 48.33 -18.52 -12.16
N LEU A 238 47.89 -19.74 -11.83
CA LEU A 238 46.98 -19.98 -10.70
C LEU A 238 47.61 -19.56 -9.36
N GLU A 239 48.90 -19.88 -9.14
CA GLU A 239 49.60 -19.42 -7.93
C GLU A 239 49.74 -17.90 -7.89
N GLN A 240 50.08 -17.27 -9.02
CA GLN A 240 50.16 -15.82 -9.13
C GLN A 240 48.80 -15.17 -8.85
N PHE A 241 47.72 -15.72 -9.39
CA PHE A 241 46.37 -15.23 -9.15
C PHE A 241 46.01 -15.28 -7.65
N LEU A 242 46.23 -16.43 -7.00
CA LEU A 242 45.92 -16.62 -5.57
C LEU A 242 46.83 -15.77 -4.66
N ARG A 243 48.11 -15.56 -5.02
CA ARG A 243 49.07 -14.84 -4.18
C ARG A 243 49.08 -13.33 -4.38
N HIS A 244 48.88 -12.88 -5.60
CA HIS A 244 49.18 -11.49 -6.00
C HIS A 244 47.98 -10.76 -6.61
N GLU A 245 47.08 -11.44 -7.33
CA GLU A 245 45.93 -10.77 -7.97
C GLU A 245 44.71 -10.68 -7.06
N LEU A 246 44.50 -11.68 -6.21
CA LEU A 246 43.48 -11.65 -5.16
C LEU A 246 43.92 -10.79 -3.98
N ASP A 247 44.41 -9.58 -4.19
CA ASP A 247 44.79 -8.66 -3.11
C ASP A 247 43.59 -8.23 -2.23
N ARG A 248 43.85 -7.48 -1.15
CA ARG A 248 42.80 -7.03 -0.23
C ARG A 248 41.70 -6.23 -0.93
N GLU A 249 42.04 -5.41 -1.91
CA GLU A 249 41.04 -4.64 -2.67
C GLU A 249 40.17 -5.55 -3.54
N ARG A 250 40.75 -6.55 -4.21
CA ARG A 250 40.02 -7.54 -5.00
C ARG A 250 39.15 -8.42 -4.11
N VAL A 251 39.63 -8.83 -2.93
CA VAL A 251 38.85 -9.56 -1.92
C VAL A 251 37.63 -8.74 -1.48
N ALA A 252 37.83 -7.47 -1.10
CA ALA A 252 36.73 -6.59 -0.70
C ALA A 252 35.71 -6.41 -1.83
N ARG A 253 36.17 -6.26 -3.09
CA ARG A 253 35.28 -6.20 -4.27
C ARG A 253 34.49 -7.49 -4.48
N ILE A 254 35.12 -8.66 -4.38
CA ILE A 254 34.45 -9.96 -4.50
C ILE A 254 33.36 -10.09 -3.42
N LYS A 255 33.70 -9.80 -2.16
CA LYS A 255 32.75 -9.90 -1.05
C LYS A 255 31.60 -8.90 -1.19
N SER A 256 31.88 -7.67 -1.59
CA SER A 256 30.85 -6.65 -1.88
C SER A 256 29.94 -7.08 -3.04
N SER A 257 30.50 -7.66 -4.10
CA SER A 257 29.74 -8.18 -5.23
C SER A 257 28.82 -9.34 -4.80
N ASN A 258 29.34 -10.28 -4.00
CA ASN A 258 28.57 -11.39 -3.45
C ASN A 258 27.40 -10.92 -2.56
N ALA A 259 27.62 -9.87 -1.76
CA ALA A 259 26.58 -9.25 -0.94
C ALA A 259 25.52 -8.55 -1.82
N ALA A 260 25.95 -7.77 -2.81
CA ALA A 260 25.06 -7.11 -3.76
C ALA A 260 24.21 -8.12 -4.56
N GLY A 261 24.81 -9.25 -4.96
CA GLY A 261 24.10 -10.32 -5.65
C GLY A 261 23.03 -11.01 -4.79
N LEU A 262 23.33 -11.27 -3.52
CA LEU A 262 22.34 -11.78 -2.56
C LEU A 262 21.20 -10.77 -2.33
N LEU A 263 21.54 -9.49 -2.22
CA LEU A 263 20.57 -8.39 -2.07
C LEU A 263 19.65 -8.31 -3.30
N ALA A 264 20.24 -8.28 -4.50
CA ALA A 264 19.51 -8.23 -5.76
C ALA A 264 18.55 -9.41 -5.92
N ARG A 265 18.99 -10.62 -5.58
CA ARG A 265 18.14 -11.82 -5.62
C ARG A 265 16.98 -11.73 -4.62
N THR A 266 17.25 -11.22 -3.42
CA THR A 266 16.24 -11.06 -2.36
C THR A 266 15.15 -10.06 -2.79
N VAL A 267 15.56 -8.89 -3.32
CA VAL A 267 14.63 -7.87 -3.79
C VAL A 267 13.86 -8.33 -5.03
N ASN A 268 14.51 -8.96 -6.01
CA ASN A 268 13.82 -9.47 -7.20
C ASN A 268 12.77 -10.54 -6.85
N ARG A 269 13.10 -11.46 -5.94
CA ARG A 269 12.12 -12.43 -5.45
C ARG A 269 10.93 -11.76 -4.77
N LEU A 270 11.18 -10.82 -3.86
CA LEU A 270 10.11 -10.10 -3.17
C LEU A 270 9.22 -9.33 -4.15
N TYR A 271 9.85 -8.68 -5.13
CA TYR A 271 9.17 -7.98 -6.21
C TYR A 271 8.28 -8.92 -7.03
N GLU A 272 8.78 -10.08 -7.45
CA GLU A 272 8.02 -11.06 -8.23
C GLU A 272 6.79 -11.58 -7.47
N GLN A 273 6.95 -11.89 -6.17
CA GLN A 273 5.84 -12.33 -5.33
C GLN A 273 4.75 -11.26 -5.21
N ILE A 274 5.15 -10.00 -5.06
CA ILE A 274 4.21 -8.88 -4.91
C ILE A 274 3.58 -8.51 -6.25
N GLN A 275 4.33 -8.56 -7.34
CA GLN A 275 3.80 -8.29 -8.66
C GLN A 275 2.69 -9.25 -9.09
N ALA A 276 2.77 -10.50 -8.64
CA ALA A 276 1.70 -11.47 -8.85
C ALA A 276 0.36 -11.03 -8.22
N GLU A 277 0.40 -10.19 -7.17
CA GLU A 277 -0.78 -9.70 -6.45
C GLU A 277 -1.29 -8.33 -6.94
N THR A 278 -0.51 -7.58 -7.72
CA THR A 278 -0.89 -6.26 -8.26
C THR A 278 -2.28 -6.25 -8.94
N PRO A 279 -2.64 -7.22 -9.79
CA PRO A 279 -3.97 -7.24 -10.42
C PRO A 279 -5.10 -7.40 -9.40
N ARG A 280 -4.86 -8.14 -8.29
CA ARG A 280 -5.86 -8.30 -7.22
C ARG A 280 -6.03 -7.02 -6.42
N LEU A 281 -4.95 -6.30 -6.14
CA LEU A 281 -5.01 -4.98 -5.48
C LEU A 281 -5.77 -3.97 -6.35
N ALA A 282 -5.50 -3.91 -7.66
CA ALA A 282 -6.24 -3.05 -8.59
C ALA A 282 -7.74 -3.40 -8.67
N ALA A 283 -8.06 -4.70 -8.63
CA ALA A 283 -9.44 -5.17 -8.58
C ALA A 283 -10.15 -4.77 -7.27
N LEU A 284 -9.44 -4.80 -6.12
CA LEU A 284 -9.96 -4.29 -4.85
C LEU A 284 -10.23 -2.79 -4.91
N GLN A 285 -9.29 -2.00 -5.44
CA GLN A 285 -9.47 -0.54 -5.56
C GLN A 285 -10.70 -0.21 -6.40
N SER A 286 -10.88 -0.93 -7.52
CA SER A 286 -12.04 -0.80 -8.39
C SER A 286 -13.34 -1.19 -7.67
N ALA A 287 -13.32 -2.30 -6.92
CA ALA A 287 -14.48 -2.77 -6.16
C ALA A 287 -14.92 -1.78 -5.08
N ILE A 288 -13.97 -1.19 -4.36
CA ILE A 288 -14.25 -0.18 -3.33
C ILE A 288 -14.87 1.07 -3.96
N ASN A 289 -14.32 1.53 -5.09
CA ASN A 289 -14.85 2.70 -5.79
C ASN A 289 -16.26 2.45 -6.32
N GLU A 290 -16.51 1.28 -6.90
CA GLU A 290 -17.84 0.88 -7.39
C GLU A 290 -18.86 0.78 -6.25
N ALA A 291 -18.47 0.21 -5.11
CA ALA A 291 -19.32 0.12 -3.93
C ALA A 291 -19.65 1.50 -3.35
N ASP A 292 -18.66 2.39 -3.22
CA ASP A 292 -18.84 3.77 -2.74
C ASP A 292 -19.76 4.57 -3.69
N GLU A 293 -19.59 4.43 -5.02
CA GLU A 293 -20.47 5.08 -6.01
C GLU A 293 -21.90 4.51 -5.97
N THR A 294 -22.04 3.19 -5.83
CA THR A 294 -23.35 2.54 -5.76
C THR A 294 -24.11 2.98 -4.51
N LEU A 295 -23.44 3.01 -3.36
CA LEU A 295 -24.01 3.52 -2.12
C LEU A 295 -24.37 5.00 -2.25
N SER A 296 -23.46 5.84 -2.75
CA SER A 296 -23.72 7.28 -2.97
C SER A 296 -24.95 7.53 -3.85
N ARG A 297 -25.14 6.74 -4.91
CA ARG A 297 -26.32 6.80 -5.78
C ARG A 297 -27.59 6.37 -5.04
N ALA A 298 -27.53 5.32 -4.23
CA ALA A 298 -28.66 4.85 -3.41
C ALA A 298 -29.07 5.90 -2.38
N THR A 299 -28.12 6.47 -1.64
CA THR A 299 -28.31 7.55 -0.67
C THR A 299 -28.93 8.77 -1.33
N LEU A 300 -28.38 9.21 -2.47
CA LEU A 300 -28.92 10.35 -3.21
C LEU A 300 -30.35 10.11 -3.66
N ARG A 301 -30.66 8.91 -4.19
CA ARG A 301 -32.03 8.54 -4.60
C ARG A 301 -32.98 8.57 -3.40
N HIS A 302 -32.57 8.03 -2.26
CA HIS A 302 -33.38 8.04 -1.04
C HIS A 302 -33.76 9.48 -0.66
N PHE A 303 -32.80 10.40 -0.57
CA PHE A 303 -33.06 11.79 -0.20
C PHE A 303 -33.85 12.57 -1.27
N THR A 304 -33.53 12.38 -2.56
CA THR A 304 -34.14 13.14 -3.67
C THR A 304 -35.52 12.65 -4.09
N ALA A 305 -35.83 11.36 -3.90
CA ALA A 305 -37.14 10.77 -4.19
C ALA A 305 -38.03 10.66 -2.93
N GLY A 306 -37.44 10.67 -1.73
CA GLY A 306 -38.16 10.61 -0.47
C GLY A 306 -38.28 11.99 0.21
N PRO A 307 -37.72 12.18 1.42
CA PRO A 307 -38.07 13.30 2.31
C PRO A 307 -37.86 14.68 1.71
N LEU A 308 -36.85 14.90 0.86
CA LEU A 308 -36.56 16.23 0.30
C LEU A 308 -37.25 16.50 -1.04
N ALA A 309 -37.98 15.50 -1.57
CA ALA A 309 -38.81 15.63 -2.77
C ALA A 309 -40.05 16.49 -2.50
N GLU A 310 -40.52 16.52 -1.26
CA GLU A 310 -41.78 17.17 -0.91
C GLU A 310 -41.64 18.69 -0.87
N SER A 311 -42.37 19.38 -1.75
CA SER A 311 -42.28 20.84 -1.90
C SER A 311 -42.77 21.60 -0.66
N HIS A 312 -43.68 21.01 0.11
CA HIS A 312 -44.31 21.66 1.25
C HIS A 312 -43.33 21.85 2.42
N LEU A 313 -42.34 20.96 2.61
CA LEU A 313 -41.32 21.09 3.65
C LEU A 313 -40.44 22.34 3.45
N TRP A 314 -40.07 22.62 2.21
CA TRP A 314 -39.32 23.84 1.85
C TRP A 314 -40.14 25.11 2.05
N VAL A 315 -41.44 25.05 1.73
CA VAL A 315 -42.37 26.16 1.96
C VAL A 315 -42.55 26.41 3.45
N GLN A 316 -42.67 25.35 4.26
CA GLN A 316 -42.81 25.44 5.70
C GLN A 316 -41.53 25.98 6.38
N ALA A 317 -40.35 25.49 5.96
CA ALA A 317 -39.07 25.97 6.46
C ALA A 317 -38.89 27.47 6.15
N LEU A 318 -39.17 27.90 4.92
CA LEU A 318 -39.09 29.32 4.55
C LEU A 318 -40.18 30.15 5.25
N GLY A 319 -41.41 29.65 5.32
CA GLY A 319 -42.55 30.29 5.98
C GLY A 319 -42.28 30.56 7.45
N ARG A 320 -41.65 29.60 8.16
CA ARG A 320 -41.17 29.78 9.54
C ARG A 320 -40.15 30.91 9.65
N GLU A 321 -39.14 30.93 8.79
CA GLU A 321 -38.12 31.99 8.79
C GLU A 321 -38.71 33.38 8.44
N VAL A 322 -39.69 33.44 7.53
CA VAL A 322 -40.42 34.66 7.19
C VAL A 322 -41.29 35.12 8.36
N GLY A 323 -42.07 34.24 8.98
CA GLY A 323 -42.96 34.56 10.10
C GLY A 323 -42.22 35.03 11.35
N LEU A 324 -40.97 34.60 11.55
CA LEU A 324 -40.09 35.11 12.62
C LEU A 324 -39.62 36.55 12.38
N ARG A 325 -39.58 37.01 11.13
CA ARG A 325 -39.02 38.32 10.74
C ARG A 325 -40.06 39.30 10.22
N ALA A 326 -41.26 38.82 9.88
CA ALA A 326 -42.35 39.63 9.37
C ALA A 326 -42.76 40.71 10.39
N LYS A 327 -42.94 41.93 9.91
CA LYS A 327 -43.40 43.10 10.67
C LYS A 327 -44.68 43.63 10.01
N GLY A 328 -45.43 44.48 10.70
CA GLY A 328 -46.63 45.11 10.16
C GLY A 328 -47.92 44.29 10.35
N GLY A 329 -49.02 44.82 9.84
CA GLY A 329 -50.37 44.26 10.02
C GLY A 329 -50.52 42.93 9.28
N ILE A 330 -50.15 42.91 8.00
CA ILE A 330 -50.20 41.72 7.14
C ILE A 330 -49.20 40.67 7.59
N GLY A 331 -48.01 41.09 8.06
CA GLY A 331 -47.01 40.18 8.61
C GLY A 331 -47.50 39.42 9.85
N THR A 332 -48.26 40.08 10.72
CA THR A 332 -48.87 39.46 11.91
C THR A 332 -49.97 38.48 11.53
N LEU A 333 -50.83 38.85 10.57
CA LEU A 333 -51.86 37.96 10.03
C LEU A 333 -51.26 36.72 9.36
N TYR A 334 -50.18 36.89 8.59
CA TYR A 334 -49.44 35.79 7.99
C TYR A 334 -48.86 34.84 9.05
N LYS A 335 -48.33 35.36 10.16
CA LYS A 335 -47.82 34.54 11.28
C LYS A 335 -48.92 33.69 11.92
N ILE A 336 -50.11 34.25 12.11
CA ILE A 336 -51.29 33.53 12.63
C ILE A 336 -51.72 32.44 11.64
N LEU A 337 -51.75 32.76 10.35
CA LEU A 337 -52.10 31.83 9.29
C LEU A 337 -51.11 30.66 9.19
N GLU A 338 -49.80 30.91 9.29
CA GLU A 338 -48.77 29.86 9.34
C GLU A 338 -48.93 28.98 10.60
N LEU A 339 -49.23 29.59 11.75
CA LEU A 339 -49.51 28.82 12.98
C LEU A 339 -50.67 27.85 12.77
N ALA A 340 -51.77 28.32 12.17
CA ALA A 340 -52.94 27.50 11.84
C ALA A 340 -52.66 26.44 10.76
N ARG A 341 -51.88 26.77 9.72
CA ARG A 341 -51.46 25.82 8.67
C ARG A 341 -50.54 24.72 9.20
N SER A 342 -49.76 25.00 10.25
CA SER A 342 -48.83 24.04 10.85
C SER A 342 -49.49 23.08 11.86
N LEU A 343 -50.73 23.36 12.29
CA LEU A 343 -51.46 22.59 13.32
C LEU A 343 -51.69 21.11 12.96
N PRO A 344 -52.13 20.75 11.73
CA PRO A 344 -52.41 19.36 11.36
C PRO A 344 -51.18 18.46 11.42
N TYR A 345 -50.00 19.02 11.18
CA TYR A 345 -48.72 18.29 11.15
C TYR A 345 -48.09 18.14 12.54
N ARG A 346 -48.44 19.04 13.48
CA ARG A 346 -47.97 19.00 14.88
C ARG A 346 -48.86 18.13 15.78
N LEU A 347 -50.13 17.95 15.41
CA LEU A 347 -51.10 17.15 16.16
C LEU A 347 -50.63 15.71 16.42
N PRO A 348 -50.14 14.93 15.43
CA PRO A 348 -49.73 13.54 15.63
C PRO A 348 -48.52 13.40 16.57
N VAL A 349 -47.58 14.35 16.51
CA VAL A 349 -46.39 14.40 17.38
C VAL A 349 -46.76 14.71 18.83
N TRP A 350 -47.70 15.63 19.04
CA TRP A 350 -48.23 15.93 20.39
C TRP A 350 -49.08 14.79 20.96
N LEU A 351 -49.74 14.01 20.10
CA LEU A 351 -50.63 12.91 20.49
C LEU A 351 -49.96 11.53 20.50
N ARG A 352 -48.65 11.43 20.17
CA ARG A 352 -47.89 10.15 20.05
C ARG A 352 -48.62 9.08 19.23
N LEU A 353 -49.15 9.44 18.06
CA LEU A 353 -49.79 8.49 17.15
C LEU A 353 -48.75 7.99 16.12
N ASP A 354 -48.33 6.74 16.25
CA ASP A 354 -47.38 6.08 15.34
C ASP A 354 -48.02 5.80 13.98
N LEU A 355 -47.92 6.77 13.07
CA LEU A 355 -48.23 6.58 11.65
C LEU A 355 -46.92 6.28 10.90
N TYR A 356 -46.86 5.16 10.18
CA TYR A 356 -45.68 4.61 9.50
C TYR A 356 -45.00 5.56 8.48
N HIS A 357 -45.66 6.66 8.07
CA HIS A 357 -45.10 7.73 7.21
C HIS A 357 -44.74 9.03 7.97
N GLY A 358 -45.03 9.11 9.27
CA GLY A 358 -44.77 10.28 10.10
C GLY A 358 -43.31 10.47 10.46
N ASN A 359 -42.54 9.37 10.60
CA ASN A 359 -41.13 9.43 11.00
C ASN A 359 -40.24 10.09 9.93
N ASP A 360 -40.43 9.78 8.65
CA ASP A 360 -39.61 10.36 7.57
C ASP A 360 -39.85 11.85 7.40
N ILE A 361 -41.11 12.29 7.55
CA ILE A 361 -41.49 13.71 7.51
C ILE A 361 -40.95 14.43 8.74
N ALA A 362 -41.08 13.85 9.94
CA ALA A 362 -40.53 14.43 11.16
C ALA A 362 -39.01 14.60 11.09
N ARG A 363 -38.29 13.59 10.57
CA ARG A 363 -36.84 13.63 10.29
C ARG A 363 -36.49 14.69 9.26
N ALA A 364 -37.23 14.76 8.15
CA ALA A 364 -37.03 15.79 7.14
C ALA A 364 -37.22 17.20 7.70
N THR A 365 -38.16 17.36 8.63
CA THR A 365 -38.41 18.63 9.33
C THR A 365 -37.28 18.95 10.32
N ALA A 366 -36.70 17.94 10.96
CA ALA A 366 -35.56 18.06 11.86
C ALA A 366 -34.31 18.59 11.12
N LEU A 367 -34.07 18.14 9.88
CA LEU A 367 -32.98 18.63 9.01
C LEU A 367 -33.01 20.16 8.80
N PHE A 368 -34.19 20.79 8.82
CA PHE A 368 -34.34 22.25 8.67
C PHE A 368 -34.31 22.99 10.01
N SER A 369 -34.23 22.29 11.14
CA SER A 369 -34.20 22.88 12.48
C SER A 369 -32.80 22.77 13.10
N LYS A 370 -32.31 23.87 13.67
CA LYS A 370 -30.97 23.96 14.31
C LYS A 370 -30.83 23.15 15.62
N THR A 371 -31.83 22.33 15.94
CA THR A 371 -31.97 21.51 17.16
C THR A 371 -31.85 20.02 16.84
N ALA A 372 -31.02 19.66 15.85
CA ALA A 372 -30.49 18.32 15.74
C ALA A 372 -29.44 18.15 16.85
N ASP A 373 -29.91 17.97 18.09
CA ASP A 373 -29.06 17.52 19.18
C ASP A 373 -28.59 16.11 18.81
N GLY A 374 -27.27 15.91 18.84
CA GLY A 374 -26.55 14.82 18.17
C GLY A 374 -26.77 13.39 18.69
N ASN A 375 -28.01 12.97 18.95
CA ASN A 375 -28.34 11.58 19.28
C ASN A 375 -29.33 10.99 18.26
N ASP A 376 -28.86 9.95 17.55
CA ASP A 376 -29.64 8.93 16.85
C ASP A 376 -30.67 9.37 15.78
N ASP A 377 -30.25 10.15 14.79
CA ASP A 377 -30.92 10.10 13.48
C ASP A 377 -30.46 8.83 12.74
N ALA A 378 -31.01 7.70 13.16
CA ALA A 378 -30.79 6.40 12.54
C ALA A 378 -31.13 6.47 11.05
N LEU A 379 -30.12 6.20 10.22
CA LEU A 379 -30.31 6.04 8.78
C LEU A 379 -31.48 5.10 8.50
N PRO A 380 -32.20 5.28 7.38
CA PRO A 380 -33.20 4.30 6.96
C PRO A 380 -32.58 2.90 6.99
N GLU A 381 -33.28 1.93 7.60
CA GLU A 381 -32.80 0.54 7.70
C GLU A 381 -32.45 -0.04 6.32
N SER A 382 -33.09 0.45 5.25
CA SER A 382 -32.79 0.08 3.87
C SER A 382 -31.41 0.55 3.38
N LEU A 383 -30.93 1.72 3.81
CA LEU A 383 -29.59 2.20 3.48
C LEU A 383 -28.52 1.49 4.32
N LEU A 384 -28.82 1.23 5.59
CA LEU A 384 -27.92 0.47 6.48
C LEU A 384 -27.73 -0.96 5.98
N SER A 385 -28.81 -1.67 5.68
CA SER A 385 -28.74 -3.03 5.11
C SER A 385 -28.03 -3.06 3.76
N HIS A 386 -28.21 -2.05 2.91
CA HIS A 386 -27.47 -1.95 1.65
C HIS A 386 -25.97 -1.74 1.87
N TYR A 387 -25.60 -0.87 2.82
CA TYR A 387 -24.21 -0.67 3.24
C TYR A 387 -23.60 -1.96 3.80
N GLU A 388 -24.28 -2.65 4.72
CA GLU A 388 -23.83 -3.91 5.30
C GLU A 388 -23.62 -5.01 4.26
N GLY A 389 -24.50 -5.08 3.25
CA GLY A 389 -24.35 -6.00 2.12
C GLY A 389 -23.08 -5.73 1.31
N LEU A 390 -22.85 -4.48 0.91
CA LEU A 390 -21.64 -4.07 0.18
C LEU A 390 -20.37 -4.25 1.03
N HIS A 391 -20.42 -3.91 2.31
CA HIS A 391 -19.32 -4.09 3.25
C HIS A 391 -18.95 -5.56 3.39
N SER A 392 -19.93 -6.45 3.52
CA SER A 392 -19.72 -7.90 3.60
C SER A 392 -19.07 -8.46 2.34
N GLU A 393 -19.52 -8.00 1.16
CA GLU A 393 -18.92 -8.39 -0.12
C GLU A 393 -17.47 -7.91 -0.23
N LEU A 394 -17.21 -6.64 0.10
CA LEU A 394 -15.85 -6.08 0.11
C LEU A 394 -14.95 -6.84 1.08
N ARG A 395 -15.41 -7.15 2.30
CA ARG A 395 -14.64 -7.95 3.26
C ARG A 395 -14.25 -9.31 2.69
N MET A 396 -15.16 -9.99 2.00
CA MET A 396 -14.85 -11.26 1.35
C MET A 396 -13.79 -11.11 0.26
N ARG A 397 -13.84 -10.03 -0.53
CA ARG A 397 -12.81 -9.72 -1.54
C ARG A 397 -11.45 -9.43 -0.88
N PHE A 398 -11.41 -8.66 0.21
CA PHE A 398 -10.19 -8.37 0.99
C PHE A 398 -9.57 -9.66 1.57
N ILE A 399 -10.38 -10.53 2.18
CA ILE A 399 -9.91 -11.81 2.73
C ILE A 399 -9.31 -12.68 1.61
N ARG A 400 -9.95 -12.75 0.43
CA ARG A 400 -9.44 -13.48 -0.74
C ARG A 400 -8.13 -12.89 -1.28
N ALA A 401 -7.91 -11.59 -1.14
CA ALA A 401 -6.66 -10.92 -1.48
C ALA A 401 -5.59 -11.02 -0.37
N GLY A 402 -5.86 -11.80 0.69
CA GLY A 402 -4.90 -12.08 1.75
C GLY A 402 -4.88 -11.04 2.87
N PHE A 403 -5.92 -10.23 3.05
CA PHE A 403 -6.00 -9.29 4.18
C PHE A 403 -6.65 -9.93 5.41
N ASP A 404 -6.05 -9.69 6.58
CA ASP A 404 -6.71 -9.87 7.88
C ASP A 404 -7.63 -8.69 8.16
N MET A 405 -8.93 -8.94 8.06
CA MET A 405 -9.94 -7.96 8.44
C MET A 405 -10.35 -8.19 9.90
N PRO A 406 -10.22 -7.21 10.80
CA PRO A 406 -10.65 -7.35 12.19
C PRO A 406 -12.17 -7.64 12.27
N ALA A 407 -12.57 -8.50 13.21
CA ALA A 407 -13.95 -8.97 13.34
C ALA A 407 -14.93 -7.83 13.65
N ASN A 408 -14.50 -6.85 14.47
CA ASN A 408 -15.38 -5.86 15.11
C ASN A 408 -14.93 -4.43 14.85
N SER A 409 -15.30 -3.87 13.71
CA SER A 409 -15.49 -2.43 13.63
C SER A 409 -16.74 -2.16 12.82
N THR A 410 -17.89 -2.27 13.47
CA THR A 410 -19.05 -1.43 13.17
C THR A 410 -18.69 0.01 13.54
N ASP A 411 -17.64 0.55 12.91
CA ASP A 411 -17.47 1.99 12.89
C ASP A 411 -18.53 2.47 11.90
N ASP A 412 -19.48 3.22 12.42
CA ASP A 412 -20.53 3.93 11.69
C ASP A 412 -19.94 5.00 10.76
N ASP A 413 -18.81 4.75 10.07
CA ASP A 413 -18.08 5.69 9.22
C ASP A 413 -19.00 6.24 8.10
N TYR A 414 -19.83 5.37 7.52
CA TYR A 414 -20.85 5.79 6.56
C TYR A 414 -21.88 6.73 7.20
N GLN A 415 -22.43 6.39 8.37
CA GLN A 415 -23.45 7.21 9.03
C GLN A 415 -22.90 8.55 9.52
N GLN A 416 -21.72 8.53 10.15
CA GLN A 416 -21.03 9.73 10.62
C GLN A 416 -20.69 10.67 9.46
N GLU A 417 -20.16 10.13 8.36
CA GLU A 417 -19.80 10.95 7.20
C GLU A 417 -21.02 11.48 6.46
N LEU A 418 -22.07 10.66 6.34
CA LEU A 418 -23.32 11.08 5.75
C LEU A 418 -23.96 12.21 6.55
N ASN A 419 -24.06 12.07 7.87
CA ASN A 419 -24.57 13.11 8.76
C ASN A 419 -23.74 14.40 8.61
N ARG A 420 -22.41 14.30 8.64
CA ARG A 420 -21.52 15.45 8.45
C ARG A 420 -21.77 16.19 7.12
N ARG A 421 -21.98 15.45 6.01
CA ARG A 421 -22.24 16.03 4.69
C ARG A 421 -23.63 16.66 4.60
N VAL A 422 -24.64 15.99 5.14
CA VAL A 422 -26.03 16.48 5.16
C VAL A 422 -26.13 17.74 6.03
N ASP A 423 -25.57 17.72 7.23
CA ASP A 423 -25.54 18.86 8.15
C ASP A 423 -24.78 20.05 7.57
N GLY A 424 -23.68 19.82 6.88
CA GLY A 424 -22.94 20.88 6.18
C GLY A 424 -23.79 21.59 5.11
N VAL A 425 -24.65 20.86 4.40
CA VAL A 425 -25.54 21.42 3.38
C VAL A 425 -26.74 22.12 4.02
N PHE A 426 -27.41 21.48 4.96
CA PHE A 426 -28.65 21.96 5.56
C PHE A 426 -28.43 23.03 6.62
N GLY A 427 -27.48 22.81 7.53
CA GLY A 427 -27.09 23.78 8.57
C GLY A 427 -26.31 24.99 8.03
N GLY A 428 -25.65 24.85 6.88
CA GLY A 428 -24.91 25.93 6.22
C GLY A 428 -25.66 26.53 5.03
N ALA A 429 -25.35 26.05 3.82
CA ALA A 429 -25.71 26.70 2.56
C ALA A 429 -27.22 26.83 2.32
N VAL A 430 -28.03 25.86 2.75
CA VAL A 430 -29.48 25.90 2.61
C VAL A 430 -30.09 26.86 3.63
N HIS A 431 -29.73 26.73 4.90
CA HIS A 431 -30.24 27.60 5.96
C HIS A 431 -29.96 29.08 5.68
N GLU A 432 -28.72 29.43 5.31
CA GLU A 432 -28.36 30.81 4.98
C GLU A 432 -29.18 31.39 3.83
N ARG A 433 -29.47 30.58 2.79
CA ARG A 433 -30.28 31.03 1.65
C ARG A 433 -31.74 31.20 2.02
N LEU A 434 -32.31 30.29 2.80
CA LEU A 434 -33.67 30.42 3.31
C LEU A 434 -33.77 31.68 4.17
N ALA A 435 -32.81 31.91 5.08
CA ALA A 435 -32.74 33.11 5.89
C ALA A 435 -32.54 34.40 5.07
N ALA A 436 -31.71 34.37 4.01
CA ALA A 436 -31.52 35.51 3.11
C ALA A 436 -32.79 35.85 2.33
N ARG A 437 -33.49 34.84 1.78
CA ARG A 437 -34.79 35.03 1.10
C ARG A 437 -35.85 35.51 2.08
N ALA A 438 -35.89 34.97 3.29
CA ALA A 438 -36.81 35.41 4.32
C ALA A 438 -36.57 36.88 4.71
N ARG A 439 -35.29 37.31 4.82
CA ARG A 439 -34.94 38.72 5.07
C ARG A 439 -35.41 39.65 3.94
N LEU A 440 -35.30 39.22 2.69
CA LEU A 440 -35.77 40.00 1.54
C LEU A 440 -37.30 40.13 1.53
N ILE A 441 -38.02 39.02 1.79
CA ILE A 441 -39.49 39.00 1.84
C ILE A 441 -40.01 39.82 3.03
N ALA A 442 -39.35 39.74 4.18
CA ALA A 442 -39.75 40.42 5.41
C ALA A 442 -39.08 41.80 5.59
N ALA A 443 -38.45 42.35 4.56
CA ALA A 443 -37.77 43.64 4.63
C ALA A 443 -38.78 44.78 4.87
N TRP A 444 -38.32 45.86 5.52
CA TRP A 444 -39.20 47.00 5.83
C TRP A 444 -39.88 47.62 4.60
N PRO A 445 -39.27 47.74 3.40
CA PRO A 445 -39.98 48.28 2.23
C PRO A 445 -41.07 47.33 1.74
N ALA A 446 -40.84 46.02 1.84
CA ALA A 446 -41.83 45.00 1.47
C ALA A 446 -43.02 45.02 2.46
N ALA A 447 -42.75 45.18 3.76
CA ALA A 447 -43.78 45.34 4.78
C ALA A 447 -44.62 46.61 4.54
N VAL A 448 -43.97 47.74 4.25
CA VAL A 448 -44.65 49.00 3.93
C VAL A 448 -45.48 48.86 2.65
N ALA A 449 -44.95 48.23 1.60
CA ALA A 449 -45.67 48.03 0.35
C ALA A 449 -46.91 47.15 0.54
N LEU A 450 -46.79 46.05 1.29
CA LEU A 450 -47.92 45.20 1.64
C LEU A 450 -48.95 45.97 2.49
N ASP A 451 -48.54 46.67 3.55
CA ASP A 451 -49.51 47.39 4.40
C ASP A 451 -50.07 48.67 3.73
N SER A 452 -49.48 49.13 2.62
CA SER A 452 -49.86 50.41 1.99
C SER A 452 -51.27 50.44 1.43
N LEU A 453 -51.74 49.35 0.83
CA LEU A 453 -53.05 49.33 0.15
C LEU A 453 -54.22 49.25 1.15
N PRO A 454 -54.18 48.42 2.23
CA PRO A 454 -55.19 48.47 3.29
C PRO A 454 -55.17 49.82 4.01
N VAL A 455 -53.99 50.36 4.31
CA VAL A 455 -53.87 51.64 5.01
C VAL A 455 -54.41 52.78 4.14
N ALA A 456 -54.09 52.80 2.85
CA ALA A 456 -54.64 53.78 1.91
C ALA A 456 -56.17 53.65 1.77
N PHE A 457 -56.69 52.42 1.71
CA PHE A 457 -58.13 52.17 1.66
C PHE A 457 -58.84 52.64 2.93
N ILE A 458 -58.27 52.35 4.12
CA ILE A 458 -58.78 52.82 5.40
C ILE A 458 -58.76 54.35 5.46
N GLY A 459 -57.65 54.97 5.05
CA GLY A 459 -57.49 56.42 5.02
C GLY A 459 -58.50 57.10 4.08
N TYR A 460 -58.68 56.56 2.87
CA TYR A 460 -59.64 57.05 1.90
C TYR A 460 -61.09 56.89 2.37
N THR A 461 -61.43 55.72 2.92
CA THR A 461 -62.76 55.47 3.50
C THR A 461 -63.03 56.42 4.67
N GLY A 462 -62.03 56.63 5.54
CA GLY A 462 -62.10 57.60 6.64
C GLY A 462 -62.31 59.03 6.15
N PHE A 463 -61.59 59.45 5.11
CA PHE A 463 -61.77 60.75 4.48
C PHE A 463 -63.20 60.92 3.91
N LEU A 464 -63.73 59.90 3.23
CA LEU A 464 -65.10 59.92 2.71
C LEU A 464 -66.14 60.06 3.83
N ILE A 465 -65.93 59.39 4.97
CA ILE A 465 -66.82 59.51 6.14
C ILE A 465 -66.81 60.93 6.70
N VAL A 466 -65.62 61.52 6.89
CA VAL A 466 -65.48 62.89 7.41
C VAL A 466 -66.09 63.91 6.47
N ARG A 467 -65.86 63.75 5.16
CA ARG A 467 -66.43 64.62 4.13
C ARG A 467 -67.96 64.54 4.10
N ALA A 468 -68.51 63.33 4.12
CA ALA A 468 -69.96 63.10 4.12
C ALA A 468 -70.64 63.68 5.38
N TYR A 469 -69.96 63.63 6.52
CA TYR A 469 -70.42 64.28 7.76
C TYR A 469 -70.50 65.81 7.59
N TRP A 470 -69.48 66.45 7.01
CA TRP A 470 -69.46 67.90 6.78
C TRP A 470 -70.47 68.36 5.72
N GLU A 471 -70.73 67.54 4.70
CA GLU A 471 -71.71 67.80 3.65
C GLU A 471 -73.17 67.52 4.09
N GLY A 472 -73.38 67.01 5.32
CA GLY A 472 -74.71 66.74 5.89
C GLY A 472 -75.42 65.50 5.35
N ASN A 473 -74.72 64.66 4.57
CA ASN A 473 -75.28 63.47 3.93
C ASN A 473 -74.71 62.20 4.59
N LEU A 474 -75.37 61.74 5.66
CA LEU A 474 -74.90 60.56 6.41
C LEU A 474 -74.93 59.31 5.52
N LEU A 475 -73.79 58.61 5.46
CA LEU A 475 -73.66 57.37 4.70
C LEU A 475 -74.57 56.26 5.29
N PRO A 476 -75.26 55.48 4.45
CA PRO A 476 -76.08 54.37 4.93
C PRO A 476 -75.22 53.26 5.56
N SER A 477 -75.80 52.51 6.50
CA SER A 477 -75.11 51.42 7.22
C SER A 477 -74.53 50.34 6.28
N THR A 478 -75.14 50.13 5.12
CA THR A 478 -74.67 49.21 4.07
C THR A 478 -73.33 49.62 3.47
N SER A 479 -73.00 50.91 3.43
CA SER A 479 -71.70 51.40 2.95
C SER A 479 -70.54 50.94 3.82
N PHE A 480 -70.75 50.84 5.14
CA PHE A 480 -69.74 50.32 6.07
C PHE A 480 -69.52 48.81 5.88
N LEU A 481 -70.61 48.05 5.65
CA LEU A 481 -70.52 46.62 5.38
C LEU A 481 -69.74 46.33 4.08
N HIS A 482 -70.03 47.06 3.00
CA HIS A 482 -69.31 46.93 1.73
C HIS A 482 -67.84 47.32 1.88
N SER A 483 -67.54 48.41 2.58
CA SER A 483 -66.16 48.85 2.81
C SER A 483 -65.36 47.85 3.65
N GLY A 484 -65.98 47.28 4.69
CA GLY A 484 -65.39 46.20 5.49
C GLY A 484 -65.13 44.94 4.66
N ALA A 485 -66.07 44.54 3.80
CA ALA A 485 -65.89 43.40 2.90
C ALA A 485 -64.73 43.62 1.91
N VAL A 486 -64.64 44.81 1.32
CA VAL A 486 -63.52 45.17 0.43
C VAL A 486 -62.19 45.15 1.17
N LEU A 487 -62.12 45.67 2.40
CA LEU A 487 -60.90 45.62 3.22
C LEU A 487 -60.47 44.17 3.52
N VAL A 488 -61.40 43.27 3.85
CA VAL A 488 -61.11 41.84 4.08
C VAL A 488 -60.60 41.18 2.80
N ILE A 489 -61.22 41.45 1.65
CA ILE A 489 -60.77 40.92 0.35
C ILE A 489 -59.35 41.41 0.06
N LEU A 490 -59.06 42.68 0.32
CA LEU A 490 -57.78 43.31 0.05
C LEU A 490 -56.67 42.69 0.90
N ILE A 491 -56.89 42.54 2.21
CA ILE A 491 -55.99 41.82 3.12
C ILE A 491 -55.79 40.37 2.66
N ALA A 492 -56.87 39.68 2.26
CA ALA A 492 -56.78 38.30 1.79
C ALA A 492 -55.94 38.16 0.51
N VAL A 493 -56.08 39.10 -0.43
CA VAL A 493 -55.28 39.17 -1.66
C VAL A 493 -53.79 39.39 -1.35
N GLU A 494 -53.46 40.26 -0.41
CA GLU A 494 -52.07 40.54 -0.04
C GLU A 494 -51.42 39.39 0.71
N VAL A 495 -52.14 38.75 1.63
CA VAL A 495 -51.69 37.52 2.28
C VAL A 495 -51.49 36.40 1.25
N ALA A 496 -52.36 36.31 0.23
CA ALA A 496 -52.20 35.37 -0.87
C ALA A 496 -50.95 35.69 -1.72
N LEU A 497 -50.71 36.97 -2.03
CA LEU A 497 -49.51 37.43 -2.75
C LEU A 497 -48.23 37.05 -1.99
N LEU A 498 -48.19 37.33 -0.68
CA LEU A 498 -47.09 36.94 0.20
C LEU A 498 -46.90 35.42 0.19
N SER A 499 -47.98 34.65 0.27
CA SER A 499 -47.94 33.19 0.20
C SER A 499 -47.40 32.68 -1.14
N VAL A 500 -47.68 33.35 -2.26
CA VAL A 500 -47.12 33.03 -3.58
C VAL A 500 -45.63 33.37 -3.63
N CYS A 501 -45.21 34.53 -3.10
CA CYS A 501 -43.81 34.93 -3.02
C CYS A 501 -42.97 33.93 -2.20
N VAL A 502 -43.50 33.46 -1.07
CA VAL A 502 -42.86 32.41 -0.26
C VAL A 502 -42.75 31.10 -1.06
N ARG A 503 -43.81 30.66 -1.74
CA ARG A 503 -43.77 29.43 -2.55
C ARG A 503 -42.74 29.49 -3.68
N LEU A 504 -42.70 30.59 -4.44
CA LEU A 504 -41.73 30.79 -5.52
C LEU A 504 -40.29 30.83 -4.99
N SER A 505 -40.07 31.49 -3.86
CA SER A 505 -38.76 31.56 -3.22
C SER A 505 -38.31 30.22 -2.65
N ALA A 506 -39.23 29.45 -2.05
CA ALA A 506 -38.99 28.10 -1.55
C ALA A 506 -38.67 27.13 -2.69
N TRP A 507 -39.37 27.23 -3.82
CA TRP A 507 -39.05 26.45 -5.03
C TRP A 507 -37.64 26.73 -5.54
N GLY A 508 -37.24 28.01 -5.60
CA GLY A 508 -35.88 28.40 -5.97
C GLY A 508 -34.81 27.91 -4.99
N ALA A 509 -35.10 27.95 -3.68
CA ALA A 509 -34.23 27.42 -2.64
C ALA A 509 -34.08 25.90 -2.75
N ARG A 510 -35.19 25.16 -2.95
CA ARG A 510 -35.21 23.71 -3.14
C ARG A 510 -34.32 23.27 -4.31
N ARG A 511 -34.48 23.87 -5.50
CA ARG A 511 -33.71 23.47 -6.68
C ARG A 511 -32.20 23.59 -6.46
N ARG A 512 -31.76 24.67 -5.82
CA ARG A 512 -30.33 24.87 -5.49
C ARG A 512 -29.87 23.98 -4.35
N GLY A 513 -30.66 23.84 -3.29
CA GLY A 513 -30.36 22.98 -2.15
C GLY A 513 -30.18 21.52 -2.55
N LEU A 514 -31.07 20.98 -3.40
CA LEU A 514 -30.92 19.64 -3.95
C LEU A 514 -29.66 19.50 -4.84
N THR A 515 -29.27 20.56 -5.53
CA THR A 515 -28.04 20.56 -6.33
C THR A 515 -26.80 20.49 -5.44
N ASP A 516 -26.78 21.21 -4.31
CA ASP A 516 -25.65 21.17 -3.38
C ASP A 516 -25.60 19.88 -2.59
N LEU A 517 -26.76 19.33 -2.20
CA LEU A 517 -26.83 18.01 -1.61
C LEU A 517 -26.29 16.95 -2.57
N LYS A 518 -26.67 17.01 -3.85
CA LYS A 518 -26.11 16.13 -4.88
C LYS A 518 -24.60 16.27 -4.96
N LYS A 519 -24.06 17.49 -4.95
CA LYS A 519 -22.61 17.72 -4.96
C LYS A 519 -21.92 17.14 -3.72
N ALA A 520 -22.49 17.34 -2.53
CA ALA A 520 -21.94 16.86 -1.27
C ALA A 520 -21.94 15.32 -1.19
N LEU A 521 -23.02 14.66 -1.63
CA LEU A 521 -23.15 13.21 -1.57
C LEU A 521 -22.37 12.47 -2.67
N VAL A 522 -22.12 13.10 -3.82
CA VAL A 522 -21.36 12.50 -4.93
C VAL A 522 -19.84 12.61 -4.75
N MET A 523 -19.36 13.42 -3.81
CA MET A 523 -17.93 13.48 -3.51
C MET A 523 -17.40 12.09 -3.06
N PRO A 524 -16.22 11.65 -3.54
CA PRO A 524 -15.65 10.37 -3.13
C PRO A 524 -15.48 10.26 -1.61
N GLY A 525 -15.48 9.03 -1.08
CA GLY A 525 -15.21 8.78 0.34
C GLY A 525 -16.41 9.01 1.24
N LEU A 526 -17.61 8.64 0.75
CA LEU A 526 -18.82 8.59 1.57
C LEU A 526 -18.76 7.38 2.51
N ALA A 527 -18.19 6.27 2.06
CA ALA A 527 -18.01 5.05 2.84
C ALA A 527 -16.64 4.38 2.61
N PHE A 528 -16.40 3.33 3.39
CA PHE A 528 -15.27 2.39 3.27
C PHE A 528 -13.89 3.05 3.43
N ARG A 529 -13.75 4.06 4.31
CA ARG A 529 -12.48 4.77 4.46
C ARG A 529 -11.38 3.86 5.00
N ARG A 530 -11.74 2.96 5.91
CA ARG A 530 -10.78 2.01 6.49
C ARG A 530 -10.23 1.08 5.42
N GLU A 531 -11.08 0.53 4.56
CA GLU A 531 -10.68 -0.30 3.43
C GLU A 531 -9.79 0.46 2.45
N LYS A 532 -10.14 1.72 2.13
CA LYS A 532 -9.30 2.60 1.30
C LYS A 532 -7.95 2.87 1.94
N GLN A 533 -7.90 3.12 3.24
CA GLN A 533 -6.66 3.35 3.97
C GLN A 533 -5.78 2.10 3.97
N LEU A 534 -6.35 0.93 4.28
CA LEU A 534 -5.63 -0.34 4.26
C LEU A 534 -5.02 -0.64 2.89
N LEU A 535 -5.79 -0.38 1.83
CA LEU A 535 -5.30 -0.57 0.47
C LEU A 535 -4.20 0.43 0.11
N SER A 536 -4.36 1.71 0.47
CA SER A 536 -3.35 2.75 0.25
C SER A 536 -2.05 2.48 1.01
N GLU A 537 -2.11 1.94 2.22
CA GLU A 537 -0.93 1.52 2.99
C GLU A 537 -0.18 0.40 2.27
N VAL A 538 -0.89 -0.58 1.71
CA VAL A 538 -0.27 -1.67 0.92
C VAL A 538 0.28 -1.17 -0.41
N GLU A 539 -0.43 -0.29 -1.12
CA GLU A 539 0.07 0.33 -2.35
C GLU A 539 1.38 1.10 -2.09
N GLY A 540 1.48 1.82 -0.97
CA GLY A 540 2.73 2.48 -0.57
C GLY A 540 3.88 1.50 -0.33
N ILE A 541 3.61 0.31 0.21
CA ILE A 541 4.60 -0.76 0.37
C ILE A 541 5.04 -1.31 -1.00
N VAL A 542 4.09 -1.53 -1.90
CA VAL A 542 4.38 -1.98 -3.28
C VAL A 542 5.30 -0.98 -3.97
N ASP A 543 5.01 0.32 -3.86
CA ASP A 543 5.83 1.39 -4.43
C ASP A 543 7.27 1.40 -3.88
N VAL A 544 7.43 1.19 -2.56
CA VAL A 544 8.77 1.07 -1.96
C VAL A 544 9.55 -0.07 -2.60
N ILE A 545 8.93 -1.23 -2.82
CA ILE A 545 9.60 -2.42 -3.37
C ILE A 545 9.94 -2.22 -4.86
N HIS A 546 9.09 -1.51 -5.59
CA HIS A 546 9.39 -1.04 -6.94
C HIS A 546 10.62 -0.13 -6.96
N GLN A 547 10.70 0.83 -6.04
CA GLN A 547 11.85 1.74 -5.92
C GLN A 547 13.14 0.98 -5.56
N LEU A 548 13.09 0.03 -4.62
CA LEU A 548 14.25 -0.79 -4.27
C LEU A 548 14.76 -1.59 -5.47
N ARG A 549 13.88 -2.21 -6.26
CA ARG A 549 14.28 -2.93 -7.47
C ARG A 549 14.90 -1.99 -8.51
N ALA A 550 14.33 -0.79 -8.68
CA ALA A 550 14.87 0.20 -9.60
C ALA A 550 16.27 0.67 -9.20
N GLN A 551 16.52 0.88 -7.91
CA GLN A 551 17.84 1.24 -7.36
C GLN A 551 18.88 0.13 -7.58
N ILE A 552 18.48 -1.13 -7.50
CA ILE A 552 19.41 -2.26 -7.71
C ILE A 552 19.75 -2.45 -9.20
N ASN A 553 18.79 -2.28 -10.10
CA ASN A 553 19.00 -2.47 -11.53
C ASN A 553 19.67 -1.27 -12.21
N ASN A 554 19.50 -0.06 -11.66
CA ASN A 554 20.17 1.17 -12.09
C ASN A 554 20.96 1.75 -10.90
N PRO A 555 22.11 1.13 -10.55
CA PRO A 555 22.89 1.48 -9.36
C PRO A 555 23.44 2.90 -9.35
#